data_AF-A0A928DUL7-F1
#
_entry.id   AF-A0A928DUL7-F1
#
_cell.length_a   1.000
_cell.length_b   1.000
_cell.length_c   1.000
_cell.angle_alpha   90.00
_cell.angle_beta   90.00
_cell.angle_gamma   90.00
#
_symmetry.space_group_name_H-M   'P 1'
#
loop_
_entity.id
_entity.type
_entity.pdbx_description
1 polymer ?
#
loop_
_entity_poly.entity_id
_entity_poly.type
_entity_poly.pdbx_seq_one_letter_code
_entity_poly.pdbx_strand_id
1 'polypeptide(L)'
;MKFLLLWLEAPLQSWGYDSRFDLRQTFSFPTKSGVYGILLASSGDSGPQCELLHRMKDAPFTAVSLVSKEPEAQTGQSDTLC
;
A
#
# COMPACT_ATOMS: atom_id res chain seq x y z
N MET A 1 -16.30 19.11 -0.83
CA MET A 1 -15.08 18.28 -0.95
C MET A 1 -15.52 16.85 -1.21
N LYS A 2 -14.89 16.14 -2.17
CA LYS A 2 -15.23 14.75 -2.50
C LYS A 2 -14.03 13.87 -2.24
N PHE A 3 -14.26 12.69 -1.69
CA PHE A 3 -13.23 11.69 -1.41
C PHE A 3 -13.65 10.34 -1.99
N LEU A 4 -12.66 9.55 -2.38
CA LEU A 4 -12.80 8.15 -2.72
C LEU A 4 -12.01 7.35 -1.69
N LEU A 5 -12.70 6.49 -0.94
CA LEU A 5 -12.08 5.56 0.00
C LEU A 5 -11.92 4.21 -0.70
N LEU A 6 -10.73 3.61 -0.59
CA LEU A 6 -10.44 2.28 -1.11
C LEU A 6 -9.99 1.37 0.05
N TRP A 7 -10.56 0.17 0.11
CA TRP A 7 -10.13 -0.89 1.02
C TRP A 7 -9.29 -1.90 0.23
N LEU A 8 -8.00 -1.97 0.52
CA LEU A 8 -7.05 -2.86 -0.15
C LEU A 8 -6.67 -3.99 0.80
N GLU A 9 -7.33 -5.14 0.66
CA GLU A 9 -7.12 -6.33 1.48
C GLU A 9 -6.72 -7.50 0.60
N ALA A 10 -5.68 -8.20 1.05
CA ALA A 10 -5.16 -9.42 0.44
C ALA A 10 -4.13 -10.02 1.39
N PRO A 11 -3.96 -11.36 1.39
CA PRO A 11 -2.93 -12.03 2.20
C PRO A 11 -1.51 -11.63 1.80
N LEU A 12 -1.31 -11.22 0.55
CA LEU A 12 -0.02 -10.76 0.01
C LEU A 12 -0.24 -9.46 -0.76
N GLN A 13 0.56 -8.45 -0.45
CA GLN A 13 0.57 -7.17 -1.16
C GLN A 13 2.01 -6.77 -1.46
N SER A 14 2.22 -6.09 -2.59
CA SER A 14 3.51 -5.55 -2.98
C SER A 14 3.35 -4.15 -3.57
N TRP A 15 3.92 -3.17 -2.88
CA TRP A 15 3.86 -1.74 -3.18
C TRP A 15 5.26 -1.23 -3.48
N GLY A 16 5.70 -1.44 -4.72
CA GLY A 16 7.07 -1.19 -5.15
C GLY A 16 7.53 0.25 -4.94
N TYR A 17 8.73 0.41 -4.39
CA TYR A 17 9.47 1.67 -4.35
C TYR A 17 10.92 1.40 -4.77
N ASP A 18 11.45 2.22 -5.67
CA ASP A 18 12.82 2.19 -6.22
C ASP A 18 13.40 0.78 -6.50
N SER A 19 13.49 0.40 -7.78
CA SER A 19 14.04 -0.90 -8.17
C SER A 19 15.40 -0.68 -8.83
N ARG A 20 16.48 -0.68 -8.03
CA ARG A 20 17.83 -0.77 -8.57
C ARG A 20 18.18 -2.23 -8.86
N PHE A 21 18.26 -2.50 -10.16
CA PHE A 21 18.84 -3.66 -10.82
C PHE A 21 18.18 -5.03 -10.56
N ASP A 22 18.05 -5.51 -9.32
CA ASP A 22 17.50 -6.87 -9.06
C ASP A 22 16.64 -7.02 -7.79
N LEU A 23 16.69 -6.06 -6.86
CA LEU A 23 15.86 -6.13 -5.65
C LEU A 23 14.52 -5.42 -5.88
N ARG A 24 13.43 -6.16 -5.72
CA ARG A 24 12.07 -5.58 -5.66
C ARG A 24 11.69 -5.36 -4.20
N GLN A 25 11.90 -4.13 -3.75
CA GLN A 25 11.45 -3.72 -2.42
C GLN A 25 9.97 -3.32 -2.45
N THR A 26 9.29 -3.53 -1.33
CA THR A 26 7.89 -3.16 -1.14
C THR A 26 7.74 -2.32 0.12
N PHE A 27 6.87 -1.32 0.08
CA PHE A 27 6.40 -0.65 1.29
C PHE A 27 5.29 -1.45 1.98
N SER A 28 5.09 -1.17 3.27
CA SER A 28 4.00 -1.70 4.09
C SER A 28 2.65 -0.99 3.87
N PHE A 29 2.63 0.01 2.98
CA PHE A 29 1.46 0.79 2.62
C PHE A 29 1.46 1.06 1.10
N PRO A 30 0.28 1.31 0.50
CA PRO A 30 0.17 1.53 -0.93
C PRO A 30 0.89 2.79 -1.42
N THR A 31 1.59 2.68 -2.55
CA THR A 31 2.17 3.83 -3.25
C THR A 31 1.12 4.53 -4.10
N LYS A 32 1.23 5.85 -4.23
CA LYS A 32 0.33 6.66 -5.07
C LYS A 32 0.30 6.17 -6.53
N SER A 33 1.47 5.81 -7.08
CA SER A 33 1.58 5.23 -8.42
C SER A 33 0.89 3.87 -8.53
N GLY A 34 1.02 3.00 -7.53
CA GLY A 34 0.33 1.71 -7.50
C GLY A 34 -1.19 1.87 -7.51
N VAL A 35 -1.73 2.76 -6.67
CA VAL A 35 -3.17 3.05 -6.63
C VAL A 35 -3.66 3.66 -7.94
N TYR A 36 -2.90 4.56 -8.55
CA TYR A 36 -3.26 5.14 -9.86
C TYR A 36 -3.31 4.07 -10.95
N GLY A 37 -2.35 3.13 -10.96
CA GLY A 37 -2.38 1.99 -11.86
C GLY A 37 -3.64 1.14 -11.71
N ILE A 38 -4.07 0.85 -10.48
CA ILE A 38 -5.31 0.10 -10.21
C ILE A 38 -6.53 0.87 -10.74
N LEU A 39 -6.61 2.18 -10.49
CA LEU A 39 -7.73 3.00 -10.96
C LEU A 39 -7.81 3.02 -12.48
N LEU A 40 -6.69 3.24 -13.17
CA LEU A 40 -6.62 3.26 -14.64
C LEU A 40 -6.95 1.89 -15.25
N ALA A 41 -6.43 0.81 -14.66
CA ALA A 41 -6.78 -0.54 -15.08
C ALA A 41 -8.29 -0.80 -14.94
N SER A 42 -8.90 -0.30 -13.86
CA SER A 42 -10.33 -0.48 -13.59
C SER A 42 -11.22 0.34 -14.53
N SER A 43 -10.77 1.51 -14.98
CA SER A 43 -11.48 2.33 -15.98
C SER A 43 -11.26 1.86 -17.41
N GLY A 44 -10.32 0.93 -17.64
CA GLY A 44 -9.91 0.49 -18.98
C GLY A 44 -8.93 1.45 -19.67
N ASP A 45 -8.38 2.41 -18.93
CA ASP A 45 -7.38 3.34 -19.43
C ASP A 45 -6.02 2.64 -19.55
N SER A 46 -5.47 2.59 -20.77
CA SER A 46 -4.21 1.91 -21.07
C SER A 46 -3.25 2.78 -21.89
N GLY A 47 -1.96 2.41 -21.91
CA GLY A 47 -0.92 3.19 -22.57
C GLY A 47 -0.35 4.33 -21.69
N PRO A 48 0.26 5.36 -22.28
CA PRO A 48 1.04 6.35 -21.53
C PRO A 48 0.22 7.23 -20.56
N GLN A 49 -1.03 7.53 -20.91
CA GLN A 49 -1.97 8.34 -20.10
C GLN A 49 -1.37 9.62 -19.46
N CYS A 50 -0.47 10.29 -20.19
CA CYS A 50 0.28 11.45 -19.71
C CYS A 50 -0.63 12.57 -19.22
N GLU A 51 -1.70 12.89 -19.96
CA GLU A 51 -2.61 13.98 -19.61
C GLU A 51 -3.44 13.65 -18.36
N LEU A 52 -4.01 12.46 -18.30
CA LEU A 52 -4.81 12.01 -17.16
C LEU A 52 -3.97 11.94 -15.89
N LEU A 53 -2.77 11.35 -15.97
CA LEU A 53 -1.81 11.31 -14.87
C LEU A 53 -1.38 12.72 -14.43
N HIS A 54 -1.20 13.65 -15.37
CA HIS A 54 -0.90 15.04 -15.05
C HIS A 54 -2.04 15.70 -14.25
N ARG A 55 -3.30 15.52 -14.66
CA ARG A 55 -4.47 16.01 -13.92
C ARG A 55 -4.57 15.41 -12.52
N MET A 56 -4.20 14.13 -12.38
CA MET A 56 -4.24 13.42 -11.10
C MET A 56 -3.04 13.71 -10.21
N LYS A 57 -1.94 14.29 -10.73
CA LYS A 57 -0.68 14.47 -10.00
C LYS A 57 -0.86 15.14 -8.65
N ASP A 58 -1.65 16.21 -8.58
CA ASP A 58 -1.79 17.03 -7.38
C ASP A 58 -2.95 16.60 -6.49
N ALA A 59 -3.66 15.52 -6.82
CA ALA A 59 -4.73 15.00 -5.99
C ALA A 59 -4.18 14.54 -4.63
N PRO A 60 -4.83 14.92 -3.51
CA PRO A 60 -4.41 14.51 -2.18
C PRO A 60 -4.51 12.99 -2.03
N PHE A 61 -3.53 12.40 -1.36
CA PHE A 61 -3.45 10.97 -1.13
C PHE A 61 -3.11 10.72 0.33
N THR A 62 -3.91 9.88 1.00
CA THR A 62 -3.69 9.48 2.39
C THR A 62 -3.79 7.97 2.46
N ALA A 63 -2.73 7.32 2.93
CA ALA A 63 -2.69 5.89 3.18
C ALA A 63 -2.76 5.63 4.68
N VAL A 64 -3.65 4.73 5.09
CA VAL A 64 -3.75 4.23 6.47
C VAL A 64 -3.51 2.73 6.43
N SER A 65 -2.48 2.27 7.13
CA SER A 65 -2.21 0.84 7.29
C SER A 65 -2.89 0.35 8.56
N LEU A 66 -3.69 -0.71 8.42
CA LEU A 66 -4.38 -1.34 9.53
C LEU A 66 -3.67 -2.66 9.81
N VAL A 67 -2.98 -2.72 10.95
CA VAL A 67 -2.33 -3.94 11.43
C VAL A 67 -3.25 -4.57 12.46
N SER A 68 -3.57 -5.85 12.32
CA SER A 68 -4.27 -6.59 13.35
C SER A 68 -3.45 -6.56 14.63
N LYS A 69 -4.05 -6.12 15.74
CA LYS A 69 -3.41 -6.24 17.06
C LYS A 69 -3.31 -7.73 17.37
N GLU A 70 -2.11 -8.28 17.37
CA GLU A 70 -1.89 -9.59 17.98
C GLU A 70 -2.30 -9.50 19.47
N PRO A 71 -3.02 -10.48 20.02
CA PRO A 71 -3.25 -10.52 21.45
C PRO A 71 -1.88 -10.55 22.14
N GLU A 72 -1.64 -9.55 22.96
CA GLU A 72 -0.45 -9.38 23.78
C GLU A 72 -0.21 -10.69 24.53
N ALA A 73 0.75 -11.49 24.06
CA ALA A 73 1.13 -12.72 24.73
C ALA A 73 1.63 -12.31 26.12
N GLN A 74 0.84 -12.62 27.14
CA GLN A 74 1.21 -12.42 28.54
C GLN A 74 2.59 -13.04 28.72
N THR A 75 3.59 -12.19 28.98
CA THR A 75 4.93 -12.62 29.36
C THR A 75 4.79 -13.29 30.72
N GLY A 76 4.52 -14.59 30.69
CA GLY A 76 4.62 -15.48 31.82
C GLY A 76 6.08 -15.54 32.22
N GLN A 77 6.40 -14.82 33.29
CA GLN A 77 7.61 -14.92 34.06
C GLN A 77 7.88 -16.40 34.40
N SER A 78 8.86 -17.00 33.74
CA SER A 78 9.39 -18.31 34.10
C SER A 78 10.66 -18.11 34.92
N ASP A 79 10.48 -17.64 36.16
CA ASP A 79 11.42 -17.98 37.22
C ASP A 79 11.28 -19.49 37.45
N THR A 80 12.37 -20.25 37.30
CA THR A 80 12.82 -21.41 38.11
C THR A 80 13.71 -22.38 37.28
N LEU A 81 14.95 -22.58 37.76
CA LEU A 81 15.95 -23.65 37.49
C LEU A 81 16.89 -23.51 36.26
N CYS A 82 17.96 -22.73 36.44
CA CYS A 82 19.33 -23.26 36.65
C CYS A 82 20.17 -22.20 37.40
#